data_AF-A0A426YNL2-F1
#
_entry.id   AF-A0A426YNL2-F1
#
_cell.length_a   1.000
_cell.length_b   1.000
_cell.length_c   1.000
_cell.angle_alpha   90.00
_cell.angle_beta   90.00
_cell.angle_gamma   90.00
#
_symmetry.space_group_name_H-M   'P 1'
#
loop_
_entity.id
_entity.type
_entity.pdbx_description
1 polymer ?
#
loop_
_entity_poly.entity_id
_entity_poly.type
_entity_poly.pdbx_seq_one_letter_code
_entity_poly.pdbx_strand_id
1 'polypeptide(L)'
;MAAIARYLHHPSRRNHGVGSRRIAPLDLSGRRFPSRSFTKPLPPVPLSPTHFPLPFFALRDELKRLNDQLRQINEALRRQAKIESYAPSLSYAPVSRIKETDVIVDPRKQQLLASLRTGKNFLRNQNLDEAFAQFKEAFELAQSMGDHLEEKKAARGLGASLQRQGKYREAIKYYSKVLEISKRTGEDSGITEAYGAIADCYTELGDLERAAKFYDKYIARLETD
;
A
#
# COMPACT_ATOMS: atom_id res chain seq x y z
N MET A 1 27.63 37.88 8.14
CA MET A 1 28.80 37.91 9.03
C MET A 1 28.33 37.57 10.43
N ALA A 2 28.70 36.37 10.89
CA ALA A 2 28.19 35.72 12.09
C ALA A 2 28.74 36.35 13.39
N ALA A 3 27.87 36.52 14.38
CA ALA A 3 28.28 36.88 15.75
C ALA A 3 28.60 35.59 16.52
N ILE A 4 29.90 35.39 16.78
CA ILE A 4 30.47 34.26 17.52
C ILE A 4 30.44 34.59 19.01
N ALA A 5 29.70 33.79 19.80
CA ALA A 5 29.68 33.86 21.25
C ALA A 5 30.88 33.11 21.87
N ARG A 6 31.41 33.69 22.95
CA ARG A 6 32.70 33.40 23.59
C ARG A 6 32.77 32.06 24.34
N TYR A 7 34.02 31.60 24.37
CA TYR A 7 34.63 30.47 25.06
C TYR A 7 34.55 30.50 26.61
N LEU A 8 34.41 29.28 27.15
CA LEU A 8 35.11 28.64 28.29
C LEU A 8 35.29 29.36 29.64
N HIS A 9 34.79 28.73 30.71
CA HIS A 9 35.65 28.14 31.77
C HIS A 9 34.86 27.22 32.72
N HIS A 10 35.16 25.91 32.66
CA HIS A 10 35.23 25.02 33.83
C HIS A 10 36.59 25.25 34.51
N PRO A 11 36.83 24.95 35.81
CA PRO A 11 36.46 23.66 36.45
C PRO A 11 36.24 23.61 37.99
N SER A 12 35.85 22.40 38.42
CA SER A 12 36.32 21.69 39.63
C SER A 12 35.56 21.72 40.96
N ARG A 13 34.95 20.55 41.23
CA ARG A 13 34.99 19.71 42.45
C ARG A 13 34.48 20.29 43.77
N ARG A 14 33.52 19.58 44.38
CA ARG A 14 33.68 18.98 45.73
C ARG A 14 32.69 17.84 45.96
N ASN A 15 33.27 16.66 46.13
CA ASN A 15 32.69 15.45 46.70
C ASN A 15 32.61 15.63 48.21
N HIS A 16 31.53 15.18 48.87
CA HIS A 16 31.58 14.49 50.16
C HIS A 16 30.20 13.90 50.48
N GLY A 17 30.04 12.61 50.17
CA GLY A 17 29.02 11.77 50.78
C GLY A 17 29.46 11.42 52.20
N VAL A 18 28.62 11.74 53.18
CA VAL A 18 28.75 11.28 54.57
C VAL A 18 27.60 10.33 54.83
N GLY A 19 27.95 9.10 55.18
CA GLY A 19 27.03 8.02 55.42
C GLY A 19 26.19 8.22 56.69
N SER A 20 24.88 8.07 56.54
CA SER A 20 23.98 7.80 57.66
C SER A 20 23.54 6.34 57.60
N ARG A 21 23.92 5.64 58.67
CA ARG A 21 23.80 4.21 58.93
C ARG A 21 22.35 3.74 58.73
N ARG A 22 22.10 2.82 57.79
CA ARG A 22 20.83 2.09 57.74
C ARG A 22 20.80 1.12 58.91
N ILE A 23 19.98 1.45 59.90
CA ILE A 23 19.59 0.57 61.01
C ILE A 23 18.75 -0.56 60.39
N ALA A 24 19.14 -1.82 60.59
CA ALA A 24 18.38 -2.96 60.11
C ALA A 24 17.05 -3.07 60.90
N PRO A 25 15.91 -3.34 60.24
CA PRO A 25 14.64 -3.47 60.93
C PRO A 25 14.63 -4.72 61.83
N LEU A 26 14.16 -4.54 63.06
CA LEU A 26 13.95 -5.58 64.07
C LEU A 26 12.52 -6.12 63.96
N ASP A 27 12.36 -7.44 64.09
CA ASP A 27 11.07 -8.12 64.29
C ASP A 27 10.61 -7.96 65.75
N LEU A 28 9.28 -7.99 65.97
CA LEU A 28 8.58 -7.83 67.26
C LEU A 28 8.98 -8.86 68.36
N SER A 29 9.89 -9.79 68.09
CA SER A 29 10.44 -10.78 69.02
C SER A 29 11.94 -10.63 69.33
N GLY A 30 12.60 -9.55 68.86
CA GLY A 30 13.92 -9.13 69.33
C GLY A 30 15.12 -10.00 68.94
N ARG A 31 15.00 -10.88 67.94
CA ARG A 31 16.13 -11.73 67.47
C ARG A 31 16.77 -11.17 66.19
N ARG A 32 18.10 -11.13 66.14
CA ARG A 32 18.89 -10.76 64.94
C ARG A 32 18.92 -11.92 63.95
N PHE A 33 18.69 -11.65 62.66
CA PHE A 33 18.86 -12.65 61.60
C PHE A 33 20.34 -13.06 61.46
N PRO A 34 20.63 -14.36 61.30
CA PRO A 34 21.98 -14.83 61.03
C PRO A 34 22.41 -14.46 59.61
N SER A 35 23.57 -13.83 59.50
CA SER A 35 24.29 -13.54 58.26
C SER A 35 24.52 -14.82 57.46
N ARG A 36 23.87 -14.96 56.30
CA ARG A 36 24.16 -16.02 55.32
C ARG A 36 24.96 -15.46 54.15
N SER A 37 26.27 -15.67 54.27
CA SER A 37 27.25 -16.03 53.24
C SER A 37 26.92 -15.71 51.77
N PHE A 38 27.77 -14.87 51.20
CA PHE A 38 28.13 -14.77 49.79
C PHE A 38 27.92 -16.09 49.01
N THR A 39 26.96 -16.10 48.09
CA THR A 39 26.92 -17.03 46.96
C THR A 39 27.16 -16.25 45.68
N LYS A 40 28.08 -16.78 44.88
CA LYS A 40 28.70 -16.23 43.66
C LYS A 40 27.72 -15.52 42.71
N PRO A 41 28.15 -14.48 41.96
CA PRO A 41 27.34 -13.89 40.90
C PRO A 41 27.07 -14.93 39.80
N LEU A 42 25.81 -15.06 39.39
CA LEU A 42 25.39 -15.84 38.23
C LEU A 42 26.01 -15.25 36.94
N PRO A 43 26.38 -16.09 35.96
CA PRO A 43 26.83 -15.60 34.66
C PRO A 43 25.70 -14.82 33.96
N PRO A 44 26.04 -13.82 33.13
CA PRO A 44 25.03 -13.03 32.44
C PRO A 44 24.18 -13.93 31.53
N VAL A 45 22.87 -13.88 31.73
CA VAL A 45 21.89 -14.51 30.84
C VAL A 45 22.01 -13.82 29.47
N PRO A 46 22.18 -14.54 28.35
CA PRO A 46 22.20 -13.92 27.04
C PRO A 46 20.82 -13.29 26.79
N LEU A 47 20.81 -11.97 26.65
CA LEU A 47 19.62 -11.22 26.24
C LEU A 47 19.16 -11.78 24.89
N SER A 48 17.96 -12.35 24.86
CA SER A 48 17.24 -12.68 23.63
C SER A 48 17.22 -11.46 22.71
N PRO A 49 17.47 -11.60 21.39
CA PRO A 49 17.54 -10.44 20.50
C PRO A 49 16.15 -9.80 20.41
N THR A 50 16.00 -8.69 21.13
CA THR A 50 14.94 -7.71 20.90
C THR A 50 15.02 -7.26 19.45
N HIS A 51 13.91 -7.34 18.75
CA HIS A 51 13.71 -6.85 17.40
C HIS A 51 14.04 -5.35 17.34
N PHE A 52 15.29 -5.02 17.02
CA PHE A 52 15.68 -3.69 16.62
C PHE A 52 15.19 -3.48 15.18
N PRO A 53 14.49 -2.38 14.84
CA PRO A 53 14.24 -2.07 13.45
C PRO A 53 15.60 -1.81 12.79
N LEU A 54 15.96 -2.68 11.85
CA LEU A 54 17.18 -2.53 11.08
C LEU A 54 17.14 -1.15 10.38
N PRO A 55 18.24 -0.37 10.40
CA PRO A 55 18.27 0.91 9.70
C PRO A 55 17.88 0.69 8.24
N PHE A 56 17.10 1.61 7.65
CA PHE A 56 16.55 1.51 6.28
C PHE A 56 17.57 1.07 5.21
N PHE A 57 18.85 1.41 5.42
CA PHE A 57 19.97 0.96 4.59
C PHE A 57 20.26 -0.55 4.71
N ALA A 58 20.24 -1.10 5.92
CA ALA A 58 20.41 -2.54 6.14
C ALA A 58 19.27 -3.34 5.53
N LEU A 59 18.02 -2.86 5.62
CA LEU A 59 16.89 -3.51 4.95
C LEU A 59 17.02 -3.47 3.42
N ARG A 60 17.52 -2.35 2.86
CA ARG A 60 17.76 -2.22 1.41
C ARG A 60 18.90 -3.13 0.93
N ASP A 61 19.96 -3.25 1.71
CA ASP A 61 21.10 -4.13 1.39
C ASP A 61 20.74 -5.61 1.58
N GLU A 62 19.92 -5.93 2.58
CA GLU A 62 19.34 -7.25 2.79
C GLU A 62 18.37 -7.62 1.67
N LEU A 63 17.52 -6.69 1.22
CA LEU A 63 16.63 -6.89 0.07
C LEU A 63 17.42 -7.11 -1.23
N LYS A 64 18.51 -6.36 -1.44
CA LYS A 64 19.42 -6.58 -2.57
C LYS A 64 20.05 -7.97 -2.50
N ARG A 65 20.57 -8.36 -1.34
CA ARG A 65 21.15 -9.69 -1.12
C ARG A 65 20.15 -10.81 -1.38
N LEU A 66 18.94 -10.69 -0.84
CA LEU A 66 17.84 -11.63 -1.08
C LEU A 66 17.49 -11.72 -2.57
N ASN A 67 17.45 -10.58 -3.27
CA ASN A 67 17.16 -10.55 -4.71
C ASN A 67 18.30 -11.17 -5.54
N ASP A 68 19.56 -10.93 -5.16
CA ASP A 68 20.72 -11.54 -5.80
C ASP A 68 20.79 -13.05 -5.52
N GLN A 69 20.46 -13.48 -4.30
CA GLN A 69 20.32 -14.89 -3.95
C GLN A 69 19.19 -15.56 -4.74
N LEU A 70 18.04 -14.91 -4.86
CA LEU A 70 16.92 -15.41 -5.67
C LEU A 70 17.33 -15.53 -7.14
N ARG A 71 18.12 -14.58 -7.65
CA ARG A 71 18.67 -14.62 -9.01
C ARG A 71 19.66 -15.76 -9.19
N GLN A 72 20.54 -16.00 -8.22
CA GLN A 72 21.46 -17.14 -8.23
C GLN A 72 20.72 -18.48 -8.16
N ILE A 73 19.69 -18.59 -7.32
CA ILE A 73 18.84 -19.80 -7.23
C ILE A 73 18.12 -20.03 -8.56
N ASN A 74 17.53 -19.00 -9.15
CA ASN A 74 16.88 -19.08 -10.45
C ASN A 74 17.87 -19.46 -11.56
N GLU A 75 19.11 -18.97 -11.49
CA GLU A 75 20.16 -19.35 -12.43
C GLU A 75 20.65 -20.79 -12.22
N ALA A 76 20.75 -21.24 -10.97
CA ALA A 76 21.09 -22.61 -10.62
C ALA A 76 20.01 -23.61 -11.05
N LEU A 77 18.73 -23.28 -10.82
CA LEU A 77 17.57 -24.03 -11.30
C LEU A 77 17.54 -24.07 -12.84
N ARG A 78 17.86 -22.95 -13.51
CA ARG A 78 18.01 -22.93 -14.97
C ARG A 78 19.18 -23.78 -15.45
N ARG A 79 20.32 -23.80 -14.73
CA ARG A 79 21.47 -24.68 -15.03
C ARG A 79 21.12 -26.15 -14.83
N GLN A 80 20.36 -26.48 -13.78
CA GLN A 80 19.83 -27.81 -13.54
C GLN A 80 18.84 -28.22 -14.64
N ALA A 81 17.91 -27.33 -15.02
CA ALA A 81 17.00 -27.55 -16.15
C ALA A 81 17.73 -27.61 -17.51
N LYS A 82 18.92 -27.02 -17.62
CA LYS A 82 19.77 -27.07 -18.82
C LYS A 82 20.40 -28.44 -19.07
N ILE A 83 20.40 -29.34 -18.07
CA ILE A 83 20.84 -30.73 -18.26
C ILE A 83 19.69 -31.60 -18.79
N GLU A 84 18.42 -31.20 -18.58
CA GLU A 84 17.24 -32.03 -18.96
C GLU A 84 16.45 -31.52 -20.18
N SER A 85 16.76 -30.37 -20.77
CA SER A 85 16.10 -29.97 -22.01
C SER A 85 17.02 -29.22 -22.97
N TYR A 86 17.39 -29.93 -24.04
CA TYR A 86 17.91 -29.39 -25.28
C TYR A 86 16.94 -28.33 -25.85
N ALA A 87 17.29 -27.05 -25.72
CA ALA A 87 16.68 -25.95 -26.48
C ALA A 87 17.73 -24.83 -26.72
N PRO A 88 18.56 -24.93 -27.77
CA PRO A 88 19.79 -24.15 -27.92
C PRO A 88 19.58 -22.78 -28.60
N SER A 89 18.50 -22.05 -28.28
CA SER A 89 18.26 -20.73 -28.90
C SER A 89 17.36 -19.82 -28.06
N LEU A 90 17.81 -19.43 -26.86
CA LEU A 90 17.24 -18.25 -26.20
C LEU A 90 18.34 -17.20 -25.97
N SER A 91 18.42 -16.27 -26.92
CA SER A 91 19.14 -15.00 -26.75
C SER A 91 18.31 -14.10 -25.82
N TYR A 92 18.91 -13.61 -24.73
CA TYR A 92 18.26 -12.63 -23.86
C TYR A 92 18.25 -11.27 -24.57
N ALA A 93 17.13 -10.94 -25.22
CA ALA A 93 16.84 -9.58 -25.66
C ALA A 93 16.48 -8.71 -24.43
N PRO A 94 16.86 -7.41 -24.42
CA PRO A 94 16.52 -6.49 -23.32
C PRO A 94 15.00 -6.42 -23.17
N VAL A 95 14.53 -6.41 -21.92
CA VAL A 95 13.12 -6.52 -21.49
C VAL A 95 12.20 -5.69 -22.38
N SER A 96 11.74 -6.30 -23.46
CA SER A 96 10.69 -5.79 -24.30
C SER A 96 9.41 -6.23 -23.62
N ARG A 97 8.51 -5.26 -23.38
CA ARG A 97 7.21 -5.41 -22.71
C ARG A 97 6.72 -6.85 -22.82
N ILE A 98 6.57 -7.50 -21.67
CA ILE A 98 5.86 -8.76 -21.56
C ILE A 98 4.53 -8.55 -22.29
N LYS A 99 4.36 -9.15 -23.47
CA LYS A 99 3.02 -9.28 -24.05
C LYS A 99 2.29 -10.16 -23.03
N GLU A 100 1.18 -9.67 -22.51
CA GLU A 100 0.32 -10.33 -21.50
C GLU A 100 -0.21 -11.72 -21.92
N THR A 101 0.28 -12.28 -23.03
CA THR A 101 -0.25 -13.45 -23.70
C THR A 101 0.23 -14.79 -23.12
N ASP A 102 1.10 -14.80 -22.10
CA ASP A 102 1.54 -16.04 -21.43
C ASP A 102 0.96 -16.20 -20.01
N VAL A 103 -0.13 -15.51 -19.71
CA VAL A 103 -1.05 -15.94 -18.66
C VAL A 103 -2.19 -16.66 -19.38
N ILE A 104 -2.59 -17.84 -18.92
CA ILE A 104 -3.85 -18.46 -19.32
C ILE A 104 -4.96 -17.53 -18.81
N VAL A 105 -5.19 -16.43 -19.52
CA VAL A 105 -6.25 -15.47 -19.23
C VAL A 105 -7.47 -16.03 -19.92
N ASP A 106 -8.51 -16.37 -19.15
CA ASP A 106 -9.79 -16.82 -19.69
C ASP A 106 -10.17 -15.95 -20.91
N PRO A 107 -10.61 -16.53 -22.03
CA PRO A 107 -10.93 -15.75 -23.24
C PRO A 107 -11.92 -14.61 -22.95
N ARG A 108 -12.84 -14.82 -22.00
CA ARG A 108 -13.76 -13.80 -21.48
C ARG A 108 -13.04 -12.66 -20.77
N LYS A 109 -12.03 -12.95 -19.95
CA LYS A 109 -11.22 -11.92 -19.28
C LYS A 109 -10.38 -11.13 -20.29
N GLN A 110 -9.88 -11.77 -21.34
CA GLN A 110 -9.19 -11.06 -22.43
C GLN A 110 -10.14 -10.11 -23.17
N GLN A 111 -11.35 -10.56 -23.51
CA GLN A 111 -12.37 -9.74 -24.14
C GLN A 111 -12.75 -8.55 -23.25
N LEU A 112 -12.99 -8.78 -21.96
CA LEU A 112 -13.26 -7.74 -20.97
C LEU A 112 -12.20 -6.64 -20.97
N LEU A 113 -10.93 -7.03 -20.83
CA LEU A 113 -9.81 -6.10 -20.80
C LEU A 113 -9.64 -5.38 -22.14
N ALA A 114 -9.92 -6.05 -23.26
CA ALA A 114 -9.92 -5.44 -24.58
C ALA A 114 -11.01 -4.36 -24.69
N SER A 115 -12.26 -4.65 -24.32
CA SER A 115 -13.38 -3.69 -24.33
C SER A 115 -13.11 -2.49 -23.41
N LEU A 116 -12.45 -2.69 -22.26
CA LEU A 116 -12.02 -1.58 -21.40
C LEU A 116 -10.94 -0.70 -22.07
N ARG A 117 -10.00 -1.29 -22.81
CA ARG A 117 -8.94 -0.56 -23.52
C ARG A 117 -9.51 0.22 -24.70
N THR A 118 -10.38 -0.40 -25.50
CA THR A 118 -11.06 0.26 -26.63
C THR A 118 -11.97 1.39 -26.14
N GLY A 119 -12.75 1.18 -25.07
CA GLY A 119 -13.58 2.22 -24.45
C GLY A 119 -12.77 3.45 -24.02
N LYS A 120 -11.59 3.25 -23.41
CA LYS A 120 -10.67 4.35 -23.06
C LYS A 120 -10.12 5.07 -24.28
N ASN A 121 -9.80 4.34 -25.35
CA ASN A 121 -9.35 4.94 -26.60
C ASN A 121 -10.45 5.80 -27.24
N PHE A 122 -11.69 5.32 -27.26
CA PHE A 122 -12.83 6.09 -27.76
C PHE A 122 -13.10 7.35 -26.93
N LEU A 123 -13.00 7.28 -25.59
CA LEU A 123 -13.07 8.47 -24.75
C LEU A 123 -11.99 9.50 -25.13
N ARG A 124 -10.75 9.07 -25.34
CA ARG A 124 -9.67 9.98 -25.75
C ARG A 124 -9.96 10.65 -27.11
N ASN A 125 -10.59 9.90 -28.02
CA ASN A 125 -10.92 10.37 -29.36
C ASN A 125 -12.26 11.14 -29.43
N GLN A 126 -12.93 11.38 -28.31
CA GLN A 126 -14.25 12.02 -28.21
C GLN A 126 -15.41 11.26 -28.88
N ASN A 127 -15.20 9.98 -29.17
CA ASN A 127 -16.22 9.06 -29.67
C ASN A 127 -17.03 8.51 -28.48
N LEU A 128 -17.95 9.31 -27.97
CA LEU A 128 -18.58 9.05 -26.66
C LEU A 128 -19.59 7.89 -26.70
N ASP A 129 -20.31 7.71 -27.81
CA ASP A 129 -21.30 6.65 -27.95
C ASP A 129 -20.65 5.28 -28.10
N GLU A 130 -19.58 5.17 -28.90
CA GLU A 130 -18.80 3.94 -28.98
C GLU A 130 -18.09 3.64 -27.66
N ALA A 131 -17.57 4.66 -26.97
CA ALA A 131 -17.01 4.48 -25.63
C ALA A 131 -18.04 3.89 -24.67
N PHE A 132 -19.26 4.43 -24.64
CA PHE A 132 -20.34 3.92 -23.81
C PHE A 132 -20.67 2.46 -24.14
N ALA A 133 -20.79 2.10 -25.42
CA ALA A 133 -21.06 0.73 -25.84
C ALA A 133 -19.98 -0.25 -25.38
N GLN A 134 -18.70 0.11 -25.55
CA GLN A 134 -17.57 -0.72 -25.12
C GLN A 134 -17.49 -0.89 -23.60
N PHE A 135 -17.72 0.17 -22.83
CA PHE A 135 -17.77 0.05 -21.37
C PHE A 135 -19.00 -0.73 -20.88
N LYS A 136 -20.11 -0.69 -21.63
CA LYS A 136 -21.32 -1.44 -21.28
C LYS A 136 -21.10 -2.94 -21.46
N GLU A 137 -20.51 -3.34 -22.58
CA GLU A 137 -20.10 -4.72 -22.83
C GLU A 137 -19.13 -5.21 -21.73
N ALA A 138 -18.11 -4.40 -21.41
CA ALA A 138 -17.18 -4.71 -20.33
C ALA A 138 -17.88 -4.85 -18.96
N PHE A 139 -18.85 -3.99 -18.68
CA PHE A 139 -19.59 -4.02 -17.42
C PHE A 139 -20.42 -5.31 -17.28
N GLU A 140 -21.17 -5.68 -18.31
CA GLU A 140 -21.98 -6.91 -18.33
C GLU A 140 -21.10 -8.17 -18.23
N LEU A 141 -19.95 -8.17 -18.92
CA LEU A 141 -19.01 -9.28 -18.87
C LEU A 141 -18.35 -9.41 -17.49
N ALA A 142 -17.93 -8.31 -16.88
CA ALA A 142 -17.38 -8.31 -15.52
C ALA A 142 -18.40 -8.82 -14.49
N GLN A 143 -19.68 -8.42 -14.62
CA GLN A 143 -20.75 -8.94 -13.77
C GLN A 143 -20.94 -10.45 -13.93
N SER A 144 -20.95 -10.95 -15.17
CA SER A 144 -21.09 -12.39 -15.43
C SER A 144 -19.95 -13.23 -14.87
N MET A 145 -18.76 -12.63 -14.74
CA MET A 145 -17.56 -13.26 -14.20
C MET A 145 -17.41 -13.09 -12.69
N GLY A 146 -18.19 -12.22 -12.05
CA GLY A 146 -18.01 -11.85 -10.65
C GLY A 146 -16.71 -11.05 -10.38
N ASP A 147 -16.12 -10.44 -11.40
CA ASP A 147 -14.89 -9.64 -11.25
C ASP A 147 -15.25 -8.19 -10.86
N HIS A 148 -15.42 -7.97 -9.55
CA HIS A 148 -15.87 -6.67 -9.03
C HIS A 148 -14.87 -5.52 -9.27
N LEU A 149 -13.58 -5.82 -9.42
CA LEU A 149 -12.57 -4.80 -9.71
C LEU A 149 -12.78 -4.24 -11.12
N GLU A 150 -12.94 -5.12 -12.10
CA GLU A 150 -13.21 -4.71 -13.48
C GLU A 150 -14.64 -4.17 -13.64
N GLU A 151 -15.62 -4.66 -12.87
CA GLU A 151 -16.98 -4.09 -12.80
C GLU A 151 -16.95 -2.60 -12.41
N LYS A 152 -16.18 -2.24 -11.37
CA LYS A 152 -15.99 -0.84 -10.95
C LYS A 152 -15.31 0.00 -12.04
N LYS A 153 -14.27 -0.53 -12.69
CA LYS A 153 -13.57 0.18 -13.78
C LYS A 153 -14.50 0.45 -14.96
N ALA A 154 -15.32 -0.53 -15.34
CA ALA A 154 -16.31 -0.38 -16.41
C ALA A 154 -17.41 0.62 -16.04
N ALA A 155 -17.97 0.54 -14.82
CA ALA A 155 -18.97 1.49 -14.33
C ALA A 155 -18.47 2.94 -14.34
N ARG A 156 -17.22 3.15 -13.90
CA ARG A 156 -16.58 4.47 -13.97
C ARG A 156 -16.41 4.95 -15.42
N GLY A 157 -16.06 4.05 -16.34
CA GLY A 157 -16.00 4.34 -17.77
C GLY A 157 -17.36 4.78 -18.34
N LEU A 158 -18.43 4.08 -17.99
CA LEU A 158 -19.81 4.45 -18.36
C LEU A 158 -20.19 5.83 -17.83
N GLY A 159 -19.89 6.10 -16.55
CA GLY A 159 -20.09 7.41 -15.93
C GLY A 159 -19.35 8.52 -16.68
N ALA A 160 -18.08 8.31 -17.02
CA ALA A 160 -17.27 9.27 -17.74
C ALA A 160 -17.78 9.54 -19.16
N SER A 161 -18.22 8.51 -19.88
CA SER A 161 -18.85 8.67 -21.21
C SER A 161 -20.10 9.54 -21.12
N LEU A 162 -21.00 9.24 -20.17
CA LEU A 162 -22.24 9.99 -19.99
C LEU A 162 -22.01 11.43 -19.53
N GLN A 163 -21.05 11.65 -18.64
CA GLN A 163 -20.66 12.98 -18.19
C GLN A 163 -20.19 13.84 -19.38
N ARG A 164 -19.35 13.28 -20.27
CA ARG A 164 -18.91 13.99 -21.49
C ARG A 164 -20.04 14.21 -22.50
N GLN A 165 -21.11 13.41 -22.46
CA GLN A 165 -22.32 13.62 -23.26
C GLN A 165 -23.28 14.65 -22.64
N GLY A 166 -22.97 15.22 -21.46
CA GLY A 166 -23.88 16.10 -20.71
C GLY A 166 -25.02 15.37 -20.00
N LYS A 167 -25.03 14.04 -19.97
CA LYS A 167 -26.05 13.20 -19.30
C LYS A 167 -25.70 12.98 -17.82
N TYR A 168 -25.56 14.07 -17.08
CA TYR A 168 -25.03 14.05 -15.70
C TYR A 168 -25.86 13.20 -14.73
N ARG A 169 -27.20 13.21 -14.84
CA ARG A 169 -28.07 12.39 -13.98
C ARG A 169 -27.85 10.88 -14.16
N GLU A 170 -27.54 10.45 -15.38
CA GLU A 170 -27.23 9.05 -15.67
C GLU A 170 -25.82 8.71 -15.23
N ALA A 171 -24.85 9.62 -15.43
CA ALA A 171 -23.48 9.46 -14.97
C ALA A 171 -23.41 9.22 -13.45
N ILE A 172 -24.17 10.01 -12.67
CA ILE A 172 -24.27 9.85 -11.21
C ILE A 172 -24.71 8.44 -10.82
N LYS A 173 -25.62 7.80 -11.57
CA LYS A 173 -26.06 6.42 -11.26
C LYS A 173 -24.90 5.43 -11.38
N TYR A 174 -24.08 5.56 -12.42
CA TYR A 174 -22.95 4.65 -12.63
C TYR A 174 -21.80 4.91 -11.65
N TYR A 175 -21.50 6.17 -11.33
CA TYR A 175 -20.53 6.47 -10.27
C TYR A 175 -21.02 6.01 -8.88
N SER A 176 -22.32 6.14 -8.59
CA SER A 176 -22.91 5.61 -7.36
C SER A 176 -22.80 4.09 -7.28
N LYS A 177 -22.85 3.40 -8.43
CA LYS A 177 -22.65 1.96 -8.50
C LYS A 177 -21.22 1.55 -8.12
N VAL A 178 -20.22 2.36 -8.44
CA VAL A 178 -18.83 2.14 -7.97
C VAL A 178 -18.77 2.15 -6.43
N LEU A 179 -19.47 3.10 -5.80
CA LEU A 179 -19.55 3.20 -4.34
C LEU A 179 -20.29 2.00 -3.74
N GLU A 180 -21.39 1.56 -4.36
CA GLU A 180 -22.17 0.40 -3.93
C GLU A 180 -21.34 -0.90 -4.00
N ILE A 181 -20.64 -1.13 -5.12
CA ILE A 181 -19.78 -2.30 -5.29
C ILE A 181 -18.66 -2.28 -4.23
N SER A 182 -18.01 -1.13 -4.03
CA SER A 182 -16.94 -1.00 -3.04
C SER A 182 -17.43 -1.29 -1.62
N LYS A 183 -18.63 -0.81 -1.26
CA LYS A 183 -19.27 -1.13 0.02
C LYS A 183 -19.57 -2.62 0.19
N ARG A 184 -19.96 -3.31 -0.89
CA ARG A 184 -20.24 -4.75 -0.88
C ARG A 184 -18.96 -5.59 -0.77
N THR A 185 -17.89 -5.20 -1.45
CA THR A 185 -16.64 -5.96 -1.47
C THR A 185 -15.67 -5.60 -0.35
N GLY A 186 -15.86 -4.45 0.31
CA GLY A 186 -14.92 -3.93 1.29
C GLY A 186 -13.62 -3.42 0.67
N GLU A 187 -13.59 -3.22 -0.65
CA GLU A 187 -12.41 -2.75 -1.38
C GLU A 187 -12.58 -1.28 -1.77
N ASP A 188 -11.73 -0.43 -1.19
CA ASP A 188 -11.82 1.02 -1.32
C ASP A 188 -11.29 1.60 -2.65
N SER A 189 -10.86 0.74 -3.57
CA SER A 189 -10.36 1.13 -4.88
C SER A 189 -11.43 1.87 -5.70
N GLY A 190 -11.13 3.11 -6.08
CA GLY A 190 -11.96 3.95 -6.94
C GLY A 190 -13.07 4.74 -6.23
N ILE A 191 -13.17 4.65 -4.90
CA ILE A 191 -14.17 5.41 -4.11
C ILE A 191 -13.90 6.91 -4.20
N THR A 192 -12.66 7.33 -3.99
CA THR A 192 -12.27 8.75 -3.98
C THR A 192 -12.59 9.40 -5.33
N GLU A 193 -12.16 8.78 -6.44
CA GLU A 193 -12.53 9.26 -7.79
C GLU A 193 -14.05 9.34 -8.02
N ALA A 194 -14.83 8.37 -7.52
CA ALA A 194 -16.27 8.37 -7.68
C ALA A 194 -16.95 9.52 -6.93
N TYR A 195 -16.49 9.88 -5.73
CA TYR A 195 -17.03 11.04 -5.00
C TYR A 195 -16.77 12.35 -5.74
N GLY A 196 -15.54 12.55 -6.24
CA GLY A 196 -15.21 13.73 -7.04
C GLY A 196 -16.06 13.82 -8.30
N ALA A 197 -16.20 12.71 -9.05
CA ALA A 197 -16.97 12.70 -10.28
C ALA A 197 -18.49 12.91 -10.06
N ILE A 198 -19.05 12.43 -8.95
CA ILE A 198 -20.45 12.71 -8.58
C ILE A 198 -20.61 14.19 -8.22
N ALA A 199 -19.66 14.77 -7.48
CA ALA A 199 -19.67 16.18 -7.13
C ALA A 199 -19.63 17.06 -8.39
N ASP A 200 -18.73 16.77 -9.33
CA ASP A 200 -18.65 17.44 -10.62
C ASP A 200 -19.98 17.38 -11.37
N CYS A 201 -20.62 16.20 -11.43
CA CYS A 201 -21.91 16.04 -12.09
C CYS A 201 -23.03 16.87 -11.41
N TYR A 202 -23.02 17.01 -10.08
CA TYR A 202 -23.98 17.87 -9.39
C TYR A 202 -23.71 19.36 -9.60
N THR A 203 -22.44 19.77 -9.69
CA THR A 203 -22.03 21.13 -10.05
C THR A 203 -22.58 21.51 -11.42
N GLU A 204 -22.43 20.63 -12.40
CA GLU A 204 -22.95 20.83 -13.76
C GLU A 204 -24.48 20.86 -13.83
N LEU A 205 -25.16 20.17 -12.91
CA LEU A 205 -26.63 20.22 -12.78
C LEU A 205 -27.13 21.46 -12.01
N GLY A 206 -26.23 22.27 -11.43
CA GLY A 206 -26.55 23.44 -10.61
C GLY A 206 -26.97 23.12 -9.17
N ASP A 207 -26.88 21.86 -8.73
CA ASP A 207 -27.22 21.43 -7.37
C ASP A 207 -25.97 21.54 -6.47
N LEU A 208 -25.60 22.79 -6.17
CA LEU A 208 -24.38 23.10 -5.42
C LEU A 208 -24.39 22.57 -3.99
N GLU A 209 -25.57 22.44 -3.37
CA GLU A 209 -25.68 21.91 -2.01
C GLU A 209 -25.29 20.42 -1.96
N ARG A 210 -25.75 19.63 -2.93
CA ARG A 210 -25.32 18.23 -3.04
C ARG A 210 -23.88 18.12 -3.49
N ALA A 211 -23.44 18.94 -4.44
CA ALA A 211 -22.05 18.95 -4.89
C ALA A 211 -21.08 19.16 -3.72
N ALA A 212 -21.34 20.16 -2.86
CA ALA A 212 -20.52 20.44 -1.68
C ALA A 212 -20.42 19.22 -0.75
N LYS A 213 -21.54 18.56 -0.43
CA LYS A 213 -21.55 17.35 0.41
C LYS A 213 -20.70 16.21 -0.17
N PHE A 214 -20.61 16.11 -1.49
CA PHE A 214 -19.78 15.10 -2.16
C PHE A 214 -18.31 15.53 -2.25
N TYR A 215 -18.02 16.81 -2.45
CA TYR A 215 -16.65 17.34 -2.36
C TYR A 215 -16.07 17.22 -0.95
N ASP A 216 -16.85 17.45 0.09
CA ASP A 216 -16.40 17.26 1.48
C ASP A 216 -15.96 15.82 1.73
N LYS A 217 -16.73 14.84 1.21
CA LYS A 217 -16.38 13.42 1.28
C LYS A 217 -15.14 13.08 0.44
N TYR A 218 -15.01 13.70 -0.72
CA TYR A 218 -13.83 13.53 -1.58
C TYR A 218 -12.56 14.02 -0.87
N ILE A 219 -12.59 15.23 -0.31
CA ILE A 219 -11.47 15.84 0.42
C ILE A 219 -11.14 15.03 1.67
N ALA A 220 -12.14 14.67 2.47
CA ALA A 220 -11.94 13.87 3.68
C ALA A 220 -11.27 12.51 3.39
N ARG A 221 -11.49 11.92 2.20
CA ARG A 221 -10.79 10.69 1.79
C ARG A 221 -9.39 10.95 1.28
N LEU A 222 -9.15 12.04 0.55
CA LEU A 222 -7.81 12.42 0.12
C LEU A 222 -6.87 12.69 1.31
N GLU A 223 -7.41 13.15 2.43
CA GLU A 223 -6.63 13.36 3.67
C GLU A 223 -6.26 12.05 4.37
N THR A 224 -6.92 10.94 4.05
CA THR A 224 -6.70 9.63 4.67
C THR A 224 -5.85 8.66 3.82
N ASP A 225 -5.62 8.98 2.54
CA ASP A 225 -4.80 8.20 1.60
C ASP A 225 -3.31 8.58 1.69
#